data_AF-A0A0R1WJ17-F1
#
_entry.id   AF-A0A0R1WJ17-F1
#
_cell.length_a   1.000
_cell.length_b   1.000
_cell.length_c   1.000
_cell.angle_alpha   90.00
_cell.angle_beta   90.00
_cell.angle_gamma   90.00
#
_symmetry.space_group_name_H-M   'P 1'
#
loop_
_entity.id
_entity.type
_entity.pdbx_description
1 polymer ?
#
loop_
_entity_poly.entity_id
_entity_poly.type
_entity_poly.pdbx_seq_one_letter_code
_entity_poly.pdbx_strand_id
1 'polypeptide(L)'
;MSSLLGVSKELIWSKFRPINLTLLINIILVGIIIGITKFDSIFFRSFPQGLMIISATVFFILGIVILVNLNEKVLSSNRYRLIPISESQLYFSNLLTSGLIYFYFCLIESVIFLGSLYYYMRNDVFYHTVIDDNIQFELLLKDITLIFLAVVLIWTGSTLVHLLMNYINDFLQIKSQKLLYVIFNLLIIAAALAIIFWTLTEMSKVGMYRYTDVPNNIFPIVCLVDVIGILISIFGGLYLLENQAETDR
;
A
#
# COMPACT_ATOMS: atom_id res chain seq x y z
N MET A 1 13.97 18.38 -25.35
CA MET A 1 13.42 19.14 -24.22
C MET A 1 12.69 18.17 -23.30
N SER A 2 13.34 17.72 -22.22
CA SER A 2 12.72 16.81 -21.24
C SER A 2 11.79 17.63 -20.33
N SER A 3 10.51 17.69 -20.68
CA SER A 3 9.50 18.28 -19.80
C SER A 3 9.27 17.38 -18.58
N LEU A 4 8.80 17.96 -17.47
CA LEU A 4 8.36 17.23 -16.26
C LEU A 4 7.47 16.01 -16.59
N LEU A 5 6.65 16.13 -17.63
CA LEU A 5 5.77 15.07 -18.14
C LEU A 5 6.52 13.87 -18.72
N GLY A 6 7.69 14.07 -19.32
CA GLY A 6 8.52 12.97 -19.83
C GLY A 6 9.11 12.13 -18.69
N VAL A 7 9.56 12.80 -17.63
CA VAL A 7 10.12 12.16 -16.43
C VAL A 7 9.03 11.43 -15.64
N SER A 8 7.87 12.04 -15.43
CA SER A 8 6.75 11.37 -14.75
C SER A 8 6.27 10.13 -15.49
N LYS A 9 6.22 10.16 -16.83
CA LYS A 9 5.89 8.99 -17.65
C LYS A 9 6.90 7.84 -17.49
N GLU A 10 8.20 8.15 -17.53
CA GLU A 10 9.24 7.14 -17.35
C GLU A 10 9.21 6.54 -15.94
N LEU A 11 9.00 7.38 -14.92
CA LEU A 11 8.84 6.96 -13.53
C LEU A 11 7.66 6.01 -13.35
N ILE A 12 6.48 6.34 -13.90
CA ILE A 12 5.30 5.48 -13.89
C ILE A 12 5.61 4.15 -14.55
N TRP A 13 6.18 4.17 -15.77
CA TRP A 13 6.44 2.95 -16.52
C TRP A 13 7.43 2.00 -15.83
N SER A 14 8.47 2.58 -15.20
CA SER A 14 9.47 1.83 -14.45
C SER A 14 8.88 1.07 -13.26
N LYS A 15 7.81 1.59 -12.65
CA LYS A 15 7.08 1.01 -11.52
C LYS A 15 5.94 0.10 -11.95
N PHE A 16 5.25 0.47 -13.03
CA PHE A 16 4.11 -0.26 -13.57
C PHE A 16 4.50 -1.67 -14.03
N ARG A 17 5.61 -1.81 -14.76
CA ARG A 17 6.05 -3.11 -15.29
C ARG A 17 6.28 -4.19 -14.22
N PRO A 18 7.08 -3.95 -13.16
CA PRO A 18 7.28 -4.97 -12.12
C PRO A 18 6.01 -5.23 -11.32
N ILE A 19 5.18 -4.22 -11.06
CA ILE A 19 3.90 -4.41 -10.36
C ILE A 19 2.93 -5.24 -11.17
N ASN A 20 2.81 -4.97 -12.47
CA ASN A 20 1.94 -5.76 -13.34
C ASN A 20 2.42 -7.21 -13.47
N LEU A 21 3.73 -7.45 -13.42
CA LEU A 21 4.28 -8.80 -13.37
C LEU A 21 3.89 -9.50 -12.07
N THR A 22 4.00 -8.83 -10.91
CA THR A 22 3.57 -9.35 -9.62
C THR A 22 2.09 -9.72 -9.62
N LEU A 23 1.23 -8.84 -10.14
CA LEU A 23 -0.22 -9.08 -10.28
C LEU A 23 -0.51 -10.26 -11.21
N LEU A 24 0.20 -10.36 -12.34
CA LEU A 24 0.03 -11.47 -13.27
C LEU A 24 0.43 -12.82 -12.65
N ILE A 25 1.52 -12.87 -11.89
CA ILE A 25 1.93 -14.06 -11.16
C ILE A 25 0.86 -14.45 -10.13
N ASN A 26 0.27 -13.47 -9.43
CA ASN A 26 -0.81 -13.72 -8.48
C ASN A 26 -2.03 -14.34 -9.18
N ILE A 27 -2.46 -13.79 -10.32
CA ILE A 27 -3.57 -14.34 -11.12
C ILE A 27 -3.30 -15.78 -11.53
N ILE A 28 -2.07 -16.09 -11.98
CA ILE A 28 -1.69 -17.47 -12.35
C ILE A 28 -1.77 -18.39 -11.13
N LEU A 29 -1.25 -17.95 -9.97
CA LEU A 29 -1.28 -18.75 -8.75
C LEU A 29 -2.71 -19.03 -8.30
N VAL A 30 -3.58 -18.01 -8.29
CA VAL A 30 -5.01 -18.16 -8.01
C VAL A 30 -5.64 -19.18 -8.96
N GLY A 31 -5.33 -19.11 -10.26
CA GLY A 31 -5.77 -20.08 -11.26
C GLY A 31 -5.29 -21.51 -10.98
N ILE A 32 -4.04 -21.69 -10.53
CA ILE A 32 -3.47 -22.99 -10.15
C ILE A 32 -4.20 -23.55 -8.92
N ILE A 33 -4.43 -22.74 -7.89
CA ILE A 33 -5.15 -23.16 -6.68
C ILE A 33 -6.58 -23.61 -7.04
N ILE A 34 -7.27 -22.87 -7.92
CA ILE A 34 -8.60 -23.24 -8.45
C ILE A 34 -8.54 -24.54 -9.28
N GLY A 35 -7.50 -24.72 -10.10
CA GLY A 35 -7.31 -25.94 -10.88
C GLY A 35 -7.14 -27.17 -10.00
N ILE A 36 -6.20 -27.12 -9.05
CA ILE A 36 -5.89 -28.24 -8.15
C ILE A 36 -7.13 -28.66 -7.35
N THR A 37 -7.85 -27.71 -6.77
CA THR A 37 -9.06 -28.01 -5.98
C THR A 37 -10.17 -28.66 -6.80
N LYS A 38 -10.26 -28.37 -8.11
CA LYS A 38 -11.24 -28.98 -9.01
C LYS A 38 -10.86 -30.39 -9.44
N PHE A 39 -9.57 -30.67 -9.65
CA PHE A 39 -9.08 -31.99 -10.09
C PHE A 39 -8.93 -32.99 -8.94
N ASP A 40 -8.59 -32.53 -7.74
CA ASP A 40 -8.10 -33.38 -6.66
C ASP A 40 -9.13 -33.62 -5.54
N SER A 41 -10.42 -33.61 -5.88
CA SER A 41 -11.59 -33.69 -4.97
C SER A 41 -11.61 -34.87 -3.97
N ILE A 42 -10.64 -35.79 -4.03
CA ILE A 42 -10.58 -37.04 -3.27
C ILE A 42 -9.48 -37.03 -2.19
N PHE A 43 -8.38 -36.26 -2.33
CA PHE A 43 -7.21 -36.39 -1.43
C PHE A 43 -6.84 -35.15 -0.61
N PHE A 44 -7.25 -33.95 -1.01
CA PHE A 44 -6.98 -32.73 -0.25
C PHE A 44 -8.25 -32.10 0.29
N ARG A 45 -8.60 -32.43 1.53
CA ARG A 45 -9.57 -31.70 2.37
C ARG A 45 -8.97 -30.36 2.84
N SER A 46 -8.25 -29.67 1.95
CA SER A 46 -7.52 -28.44 2.24
C SER A 46 -8.48 -27.27 2.25
N PHE A 47 -8.39 -26.40 3.26
CA PHE A 47 -9.13 -25.14 3.35
C PHE A 47 -8.69 -24.20 2.21
N PRO A 48 -9.40 -24.15 1.07
CA PRO A 48 -8.91 -23.42 -0.10
C PRO A 48 -9.02 -21.91 0.10
N GLN A 49 -9.98 -21.46 0.94
CA GLN A 49 -10.10 -20.05 1.32
C GLN A 49 -8.87 -19.58 2.10
N GLY A 50 -8.38 -20.40 3.04
CA GLY A 50 -7.18 -20.08 3.82
C GLY A 50 -5.95 -19.92 2.93
N LEU A 51 -5.79 -20.79 1.94
CA LEU A 51 -4.70 -20.67 0.95
C LEU A 51 -4.81 -19.39 0.12
N MET A 52 -6.01 -18.97 -0.28
CA MET A 52 -6.23 -17.72 -1.01
C MET A 52 -5.92 -16.47 -0.16
N ILE A 53 -6.29 -16.48 1.12
CA ILE A 53 -5.96 -15.39 2.05
C ILE A 53 -4.44 -15.30 2.24
N ILE A 54 -3.77 -16.43 2.43
CA ILE A 54 -2.32 -16.47 2.57
C ILE A 54 -1.64 -15.98 1.29
N SER A 55 -2.07 -16.44 0.11
CA SER A 55 -1.48 -15.99 -1.15
C SER A 55 -1.65 -14.50 -1.36
N ALA A 56 -2.87 -13.96 -1.19
CA ALA A 56 -3.13 -12.54 -1.32
C ALA A 56 -2.29 -11.71 -0.34
N THR A 57 -2.14 -12.16 0.91
CA THR A 57 -1.29 -11.50 1.91
C THR A 57 0.17 -11.45 1.46
N VAL A 58 0.70 -12.56 0.95
CA VAL A 58 2.09 -12.64 0.45
C VAL A 58 2.29 -11.70 -0.74
N PHE A 59 1.37 -11.69 -1.72
CA PHE A 59 1.48 -10.82 -2.89
C PHE A 59 1.32 -9.34 -2.52
N PHE A 60 0.46 -9.03 -1.55
CA PHE A 60 0.32 -7.68 -1.01
C PHE A 60 1.64 -7.18 -0.39
N ILE A 61 2.27 -8.00 0.46
CA ILE A 61 3.58 -7.69 1.06
C ILE A 61 4.64 -7.52 -0.03
N LEU A 62 4.73 -8.45 -0.98
CA LEU A 62 5.69 -8.37 -2.09
C LEU A 62 5.49 -7.11 -2.93
N GLY A 63 4.25 -6.72 -3.22
CA GLY A 63 3.93 -5.51 -3.97
C GLY A 63 4.39 -4.24 -3.25
N ILE A 64 4.14 -4.14 -1.94
CA ILE A 64 4.63 -3.03 -1.12
C ILE A 64 6.16 -3.00 -1.13
N VAL A 65 6.83 -4.13 -0.87
CA VAL A 65 8.30 -4.20 -0.84
C VAL A 65 8.90 -3.77 -2.19
N ILE A 66 8.32 -4.21 -3.30
CA ILE A 66 8.76 -3.81 -4.64
C ILE A 66 8.58 -2.31 -4.83
N LEU A 67 7.44 -1.75 -4.42
CA LEU A 67 7.15 -0.32 -4.58
C LEU A 67 8.08 0.56 -3.76
N VAL A 68 8.33 0.22 -2.49
CA VAL A 68 9.29 0.93 -1.64
C VAL A 68 10.68 0.94 -2.29
N ASN A 69 11.16 -0.24 -2.71
CA ASN A 69 12.48 -0.36 -3.34
C ASN A 69 12.58 0.44 -4.66
N LEU A 70 11.52 0.49 -5.46
CA LEU A 70 11.51 1.25 -6.71
C LEU A 70 11.44 2.75 -6.46
N ASN A 71 10.72 3.18 -5.43
CA ASN A 71 10.66 4.58 -5.01
C ASN A 71 12.05 5.10 -4.63
N GLU A 72 12.83 4.27 -3.94
CA GLU A 72 14.17 4.59 -3.47
C GLU A 72 15.23 4.55 -4.58
N LYS A 73 15.12 3.60 -5.51
CA LYS A 73 15.99 3.52 -6.70
C LYS A 73 15.91 4.77 -7.58
N VAL A 74 14.78 5.46 -7.61
CA VAL A 74 14.64 6.71 -8.36
C VAL A 74 15.49 7.82 -7.75
N LEU A 75 15.43 7.97 -6.43
CA LEU A 75 16.13 9.04 -5.70
C LEU A 75 17.66 8.82 -5.69
N SER A 76 18.11 7.57 -5.71
CA SER A 76 19.53 7.20 -5.71
C SER A 76 20.14 7.03 -7.12
N SER A 77 19.36 7.11 -8.20
CA SER A 77 19.86 6.83 -9.54
C SER A 77 20.51 8.05 -10.21
N ASN A 78 21.74 7.85 -10.69
CA ASN A 78 22.45 8.81 -11.54
C ASN A 78 21.73 9.10 -12.88
N ARG A 79 20.74 8.28 -13.28
CA ARG A 79 19.97 8.48 -14.51
C ARG A 79 19.13 9.76 -14.47
N TYR A 80 18.55 10.08 -13.31
CA TYR A 80 17.63 11.22 -13.16
C TYR A 80 18.35 12.52 -12.75
N ARG A 81 19.60 12.43 -12.28
CA ARG A 81 20.46 13.59 -11.94
C ARG A 81 20.97 14.38 -13.15
N LEU A 82 20.95 13.80 -14.35
CA LEU A 82 21.39 14.46 -15.59
C LEU A 82 20.27 15.25 -16.28
N ILE A 83 19.05 15.17 -15.76
CA ILE A 83 17.90 15.89 -16.30
C ILE A 83 17.86 17.25 -15.58
N PRO A 84 17.73 18.39 -16.30
CA PRO A 84 17.70 19.72 -15.70
C PRO A 84 16.35 19.97 -15.00
N ILE A 85 16.13 19.30 -13.88
CA ILE A 85 14.95 19.39 -13.00
C ILE A 85 15.48 19.53 -11.58
N SER A 86 14.82 20.39 -10.78
CA SER A 86 15.18 20.52 -9.35
C SER A 86 14.94 19.22 -8.58
N GLU A 87 15.79 18.92 -7.60
CA GLU A 87 15.66 17.69 -6.81
C GLU A 87 14.30 17.59 -6.11
N SER A 88 13.73 18.72 -5.69
CA SER A 88 12.39 18.80 -5.10
C SER A 88 11.27 18.46 -6.09
N GLN A 89 11.36 18.92 -7.34
CA GLN A 89 10.39 18.55 -8.39
C GLN A 89 10.49 17.07 -8.77
N LEU A 90 11.71 16.51 -8.82
CA LEU A 90 11.91 15.08 -9.05
C LEU A 90 11.35 14.26 -7.89
N TYR A 91 11.59 14.68 -6.65
CA TYR A 91 11.05 14.05 -5.44
C TYR A 91 9.52 14.05 -5.46
N PHE A 92 8.89 15.21 -5.69
CA PHE A 92 7.42 15.32 -5.74
C PHE A 92 6.81 14.50 -6.88
N SER A 93 7.44 14.52 -8.07
CA SER A 93 7.01 13.68 -9.20
C SER A 93 7.16 12.19 -8.88
N ASN A 94 8.23 11.79 -8.21
CA ASN A 94 8.44 10.40 -7.79
C ASN A 94 7.37 9.98 -6.77
N LEU A 95 7.07 10.86 -5.81
CA LEU A 95 6.06 10.65 -4.77
C LEU A 95 4.66 10.49 -5.36
N LEU A 96 4.24 11.39 -6.25
CA LEU A 96 2.94 11.34 -6.91
C LEU A 96 2.80 10.09 -7.79
N THR A 97 3.82 9.78 -8.58
CA THR A 97 3.81 8.58 -9.44
C THR A 97 3.85 7.29 -8.64
N SER A 98 4.56 7.25 -7.51
CA SER A 98 4.52 6.11 -6.58
C SER A 98 3.14 5.95 -5.95
N GLY A 99 2.51 7.04 -5.50
CA GLY A 99 1.15 7.02 -4.94
C GLY A 99 0.11 6.47 -5.91
N LEU A 100 0.15 6.92 -7.17
CA LEU A 100 -0.74 6.40 -8.21
C LEU A 100 -0.57 4.89 -8.46
N ILE A 101 0.68 4.41 -8.45
CA ILE A 101 0.95 2.97 -8.62
C ILE A 101 0.56 2.17 -7.38
N TYR A 102 0.73 2.72 -6.17
CA TYR A 102 0.22 2.12 -4.93
C TYR A 102 -1.29 1.93 -4.98
N PHE A 103 -2.02 2.99 -5.36
CA PHE A 103 -3.47 2.93 -5.51
C PHE A 103 -3.90 1.91 -6.57
N TYR A 104 -3.26 1.93 -7.74
CA TYR A 104 -3.47 0.95 -8.81
C TYR A 104 -3.24 -0.49 -8.31
N PHE A 105 -2.11 -0.75 -7.63
CA PHE A 105 -1.78 -2.07 -7.12
C PHE A 105 -2.82 -2.55 -6.11
N CYS A 106 -3.16 -1.72 -5.12
CA CYS A 106 -4.13 -2.10 -4.09
C CYS A 106 -5.50 -2.39 -4.71
N LEU A 107 -5.97 -1.54 -5.63
CA LEU A 107 -7.25 -1.73 -6.30
C LEU A 107 -7.30 -3.06 -7.05
N ILE A 108 -6.32 -3.33 -7.91
CA ILE A 108 -6.31 -4.55 -8.73
C ILE A 108 -6.13 -5.80 -7.86
N GLU A 109 -5.25 -5.75 -6.86
CA GLU A 109 -5.04 -6.87 -5.93
C GLU A 109 -6.30 -7.17 -5.12
N SER A 110 -7.02 -6.14 -4.65
CA SER A 110 -8.32 -6.31 -3.98
C SER A 110 -9.36 -6.93 -4.91
N VAL A 111 -9.41 -6.55 -6.19
CA VAL A 111 -10.31 -7.15 -7.18
C VAL A 111 -9.97 -8.63 -7.41
N ILE A 112 -8.68 -8.97 -7.55
CA ILE A 112 -8.23 -10.36 -7.71
C ILE A 112 -8.61 -11.17 -6.47
N PHE A 113 -8.35 -10.63 -5.27
CA PHE A 113 -8.65 -11.29 -4.01
C PHE A 113 -10.15 -11.54 -3.85
N LEU A 114 -10.99 -10.51 -4.01
CA LEU A 114 -12.45 -10.63 -3.90
C LEU A 114 -13.01 -11.58 -4.96
N GLY A 115 -12.53 -11.50 -6.21
CA GLY A 115 -12.90 -12.42 -7.28
C GLY A 115 -12.51 -13.88 -6.97
N SER A 116 -11.34 -14.10 -6.37
CA SER A 116 -10.87 -15.43 -5.96
C SER A 116 -11.70 -16.01 -4.82
N LEU A 117 -12.09 -15.19 -3.83
CA LEU A 117 -12.96 -15.61 -2.75
C LEU A 117 -14.36 -15.93 -3.27
N TYR A 118 -14.91 -15.07 -4.15
CA TYR A 118 -16.24 -15.27 -4.71
C TYR A 118 -16.36 -16.62 -5.42
N TYR A 119 -15.30 -17.12 -6.04
CA TYR A 119 -15.32 -18.45 -6.62
C TYR A 119 -15.63 -19.56 -5.60
N TYR A 120 -15.07 -19.50 -4.40
CA TYR A 120 -15.20 -20.56 -3.39
C TYR A 120 -16.39 -20.39 -2.44
N MET A 121 -16.65 -19.17 -1.97
CA MET A 121 -17.77 -18.93 -1.05
C MET A 121 -19.00 -18.44 -1.81
N ARG A 122 -18.94 -18.24 -3.13
CA ARG A 122 -20.04 -17.75 -3.97
C ARG A 122 -20.67 -16.52 -3.34
N ASN A 123 -21.99 -16.56 -3.20
CA ASN A 123 -22.74 -15.53 -2.56
C ASN A 123 -22.35 -15.37 -1.09
N ASP A 124 -21.81 -16.35 -0.35
CA ASP A 124 -21.41 -16.15 1.07
C ASP A 124 -20.27 -15.14 1.28
N VAL A 125 -19.39 -14.93 0.28
CA VAL A 125 -18.42 -13.81 0.32
C VAL A 125 -19.17 -12.50 0.35
N PHE A 126 -20.13 -12.39 -0.56
CA PHE A 126 -20.99 -11.24 -0.66
C PHE A 126 -22.00 -11.24 0.47
N TYR A 127 -22.53 -12.32 1.01
CA TYR A 127 -23.54 -12.30 2.06
C TYR A 127 -22.92 -11.88 3.40
N HIS A 128 -21.62 -12.09 3.62
CA HIS A 128 -20.90 -11.46 4.72
C HIS A 128 -20.47 -10.00 4.45
N THR A 129 -20.58 -9.51 3.21
CA THR A 129 -20.29 -8.11 2.79
C THR A 129 -21.50 -7.33 2.21
N VAL A 130 -22.66 -7.98 2.04
CA VAL A 130 -23.81 -7.69 1.15
C VAL A 130 -25.04 -8.52 1.65
N ILE A 131 -25.62 -8.24 2.84
CA ILE A 131 -27.03 -8.57 3.20
C ILE A 131 -27.74 -7.37 3.88
N ASP A 132 -28.94 -7.05 3.37
CA ASP A 132 -29.83 -5.86 3.49
C ASP A 132 -29.46 -4.48 2.83
N ASP A 133 -30.30 -3.98 1.91
CA ASP A 133 -29.93 -3.04 0.82
C ASP A 133 -29.45 -1.64 1.24
N ASN A 134 -29.90 -1.09 2.37
CA ASN A 134 -29.44 0.23 2.83
C ASN A 134 -28.27 0.17 3.83
N ILE A 135 -28.21 -0.90 4.63
CA ILE A 135 -27.23 -1.03 5.72
C ILE A 135 -25.86 -1.45 5.17
N GLN A 136 -25.84 -2.23 4.08
CA GLN A 136 -24.64 -2.69 3.40
C GLN A 136 -23.90 -1.62 2.63
N PHE A 137 -24.62 -0.77 1.87
CA PHE A 137 -23.96 0.24 1.06
C PHE A 137 -23.17 1.20 1.93
N GLU A 138 -23.71 1.55 3.10
CA GLU A 138 -22.99 2.33 4.10
C GLU A 138 -21.78 1.57 4.67
N LEU A 139 -21.89 0.27 4.96
CA LEU A 139 -20.76 -0.52 5.46
C LEU A 139 -19.64 -0.64 4.43
N LEU A 140 -19.98 -0.96 3.19
CA LEU A 140 -19.04 -1.02 2.07
C LEU A 140 -18.37 0.33 1.83
N LEU A 141 -19.12 1.43 1.92
CA LEU A 141 -18.56 2.77 1.79
C LEU A 141 -17.61 3.12 2.95
N LYS A 142 -17.93 2.71 4.18
CA LYS A 142 -17.04 2.83 5.35
C LYS A 142 -15.76 2.01 5.18
N ASP A 143 -15.87 0.76 4.76
CA ASP A 143 -14.75 -0.13 4.54
C ASP A 143 -13.82 0.38 3.43
N ILE A 144 -14.40 0.84 2.31
CA ILE A 144 -13.65 1.50 1.24
C ILE A 144 -12.95 2.76 1.77
N THR A 145 -13.62 3.55 2.61
CA THR A 145 -13.05 4.77 3.20
C THR A 145 -11.87 4.43 4.11
N LEU A 146 -11.99 3.41 4.96
CA LEU A 146 -10.92 2.96 5.85
C LEU A 146 -9.73 2.41 5.06
N ILE A 147 -9.97 1.58 4.05
CA ILE A 147 -8.90 1.07 3.17
C ILE A 147 -8.21 2.22 2.46
N PHE A 148 -8.98 3.18 1.92
CA PHE A 148 -8.42 4.35 1.24
C PHE A 148 -7.53 5.18 2.17
N LEU A 149 -8.01 5.48 3.38
CA LEU A 149 -7.24 6.22 4.39
C LEU A 149 -5.97 5.47 4.79
N ALA A 150 -6.05 4.16 5.01
CA ALA A 150 -4.90 3.33 5.33
C ALA A 150 -3.84 3.35 4.21
N VAL A 151 -4.26 3.24 2.95
CA VAL A 151 -3.36 3.32 1.79
C VAL A 151 -2.69 4.69 1.72
N VAL A 152 -3.44 5.77 1.91
CA VAL A 152 -2.89 7.14 1.94
C VAL A 152 -1.91 7.30 3.09
N LEU A 153 -2.24 6.78 4.29
CA LEU A 153 -1.37 6.84 5.46
C LEU A 153 -0.05 6.07 5.25
N ILE A 154 -0.11 4.86 4.68
CA ILE A 154 1.10 4.09 4.33
C ILE A 154 1.95 4.84 3.30
N TRP A 155 1.30 5.47 2.31
CA TRP A 155 1.97 6.27 1.30
C TRP A 155 2.65 7.52 1.88
N THR A 156 1.94 8.31 2.68
CA THR A 156 2.52 9.51 3.31
C THR A 156 3.54 9.16 4.40
N GLY A 157 3.31 8.08 5.14
CA GLY A 157 4.23 7.60 6.17
C GLY A 157 5.55 7.08 5.58
N SER A 158 5.48 6.27 4.53
CA SER A 158 6.70 5.76 3.86
C SER A 158 7.55 6.90 3.28
N THR A 159 6.91 7.94 2.75
CA THR A 159 7.61 9.11 2.20
C THR A 159 8.26 9.97 3.28
N LEU A 160 7.60 10.17 4.43
CA LEU A 160 8.20 10.80 5.61
C LEU A 160 9.44 10.04 6.10
N VAL A 161 9.37 8.72 6.21
CA VAL A 161 10.49 7.88 6.68
C VAL A 161 11.69 8.01 5.76
N HIS A 162 11.49 8.09 4.44
CA HIS A 162 12.58 8.34 3.49
C HIS A 162 13.23 9.71 3.68
N LEU A 163 12.46 10.77 3.95
CA LEU A 163 13.03 12.10 4.23
C LEU A 163 13.81 12.12 5.54
N LEU A 164 13.28 11.47 6.58
CA LEU A 164 13.98 11.28 7.84
C LEU A 164 15.30 10.53 7.65
N MET A 165 15.32 9.50 6.81
CA MET A 165 16.54 8.76 6.50
C MET A 165 17.61 9.66 5.88
N ASN A 166 17.24 10.49 4.91
CA ASN A 166 18.19 11.44 4.30
C ASN A 166 18.72 12.43 5.34
N TYR A 167 17.82 13.03 6.13
CA TYR A 167 18.19 13.99 7.16
C TYR A 167 19.14 13.39 8.21
N ILE A 168 18.87 12.17 8.66
CA ILE A 168 19.72 11.46 9.63
C ILE A 168 21.08 11.11 9.02
N ASN A 169 21.12 10.73 7.74
CA ASN A 169 22.36 10.39 7.06
C ASN A 169 23.27 11.62 6.91
N ASP A 170 22.71 12.77 6.57
CA ASP A 170 23.44 14.04 6.45
C ASP A 170 23.95 14.51 7.82
N PHE A 171 23.14 14.35 8.88
CA PHE A 171 23.53 14.73 10.24
C PHE A 171 24.60 13.82 10.84
N LEU A 172 24.51 12.49 10.65
CA LEU A 172 25.38 11.53 11.32
C LEU A 172 26.62 11.12 10.49
N GLN A 173 26.73 11.54 9.22
CA GLN A 173 27.85 11.20 8.30
C GLN A 173 28.24 9.70 8.36
N ILE A 174 27.25 8.81 8.44
CA ILE A 174 27.49 7.39 8.73
C ILE A 174 28.14 6.69 7.54
N LYS A 175 29.34 6.13 7.76
CA LYS A 175 30.12 5.38 6.75
C LYS A 175 29.41 4.12 6.22
N SER A 176 28.43 3.58 6.93
CA SER A 176 27.71 2.35 6.59
C SER A 176 26.27 2.62 6.10
N GLN A 177 26.12 3.43 5.05
CA GLN A 177 24.82 3.76 4.45
C GLN A 177 23.95 2.53 4.10
N LYS A 178 24.58 1.39 3.78
CA LYS A 178 23.88 0.13 3.50
C LYS A 178 23.10 -0.44 4.70
N LEU A 179 23.60 -0.26 5.92
CA LEU A 179 22.96 -0.83 7.11
C LEU A 179 21.76 0.02 7.55
N LEU A 180 21.89 1.35 7.48
CA LEU A 180 20.76 2.28 7.67
C LEU A 180 19.64 1.99 6.68
N TYR A 181 19.96 1.83 5.40
CA TYR A 181 19.01 1.50 4.35
C TYR A 181 18.17 0.25 4.68
N VAL A 182 18.80 -0.82 5.16
CA VAL A 182 18.10 -2.06 5.50
C VAL A 182 17.17 -1.85 6.69
N ILE A 183 17.63 -1.13 7.73
CA ILE A 183 16.83 -0.83 8.91
C ILE A 183 15.59 0.00 8.54
N PHE A 184 15.76 1.04 7.73
CA PHE A 184 14.65 1.90 7.32
C PHE A 184 13.64 1.17 6.44
N ASN A 185 14.09 0.34 5.50
CA ASN A 185 13.18 -0.48 4.70
C ASN A 185 12.38 -1.48 5.58
N LEU A 186 13.03 -2.10 6.56
CA LEU A 186 12.36 -2.98 7.51
C LEU A 186 11.33 -2.19 8.36
N LEU A 187 11.67 -0.96 8.76
CA LEU A 187 10.77 -0.06 9.50
C LEU A 187 9.54 0.32 8.67
N ILE A 188 9.70 0.65 7.38
CA ILE A 188 8.58 0.96 6.47
C ILE A 188 7.66 -0.26 6.33
N ILE A 189 8.24 -1.45 6.14
CA ILE A 189 7.46 -2.70 6.03
C ILE A 189 6.70 -2.97 7.34
N ALA A 190 7.37 -2.84 8.49
CA ALA A 190 6.76 -3.06 9.80
C ALA A 190 5.62 -2.06 10.06
N ALA A 191 5.83 -0.77 9.73
CA ALA A 191 4.80 0.26 9.87
C ALA A 191 3.61 0.00 8.94
N ALA A 192 3.86 -0.37 7.68
CA ALA A 192 2.80 -0.72 6.74
C ALA A 192 1.98 -1.91 7.23
N LEU A 193 2.63 -2.98 7.69
CA LEU A 193 1.97 -4.15 8.28
C LEU A 193 1.15 -3.80 9.52
N ALA A 194 1.67 -2.94 10.40
CA ALA A 194 0.96 -2.48 11.57
C ALA A 194 -0.31 -1.69 11.21
N ILE A 195 -0.22 -0.79 10.21
CA ILE A 195 -1.37 -0.03 9.72
C ILE A 195 -2.40 -0.96 9.07
N ILE A 196 -1.98 -1.93 8.26
CA ILE A 196 -2.87 -2.93 7.65
C ILE A 196 -3.58 -3.74 8.75
N PHE A 197 -2.83 -4.26 9.72
CA PHE A 197 -3.39 -5.03 10.83
C PHE A 197 -4.39 -4.22 11.66
N TRP A 198 -4.04 -2.97 11.97
CA TRP A 198 -4.92 -2.03 12.66
C TRP A 198 -6.21 -1.82 11.87
N THR A 199 -6.10 -1.46 10.59
CA THR A 199 -7.24 -1.20 9.71
C THR A 199 -8.17 -2.41 9.61
N LEU A 200 -7.63 -3.62 9.40
CA LEU A 200 -8.42 -4.85 9.34
C LEU A 200 -9.14 -5.16 10.65
N THR A 201 -8.49 -4.90 11.79
CA THR A 201 -9.07 -5.10 13.12
C THR A 201 -10.22 -4.11 13.35
N GLU A 202 -10.04 -2.84 12.97
CA GLU A 202 -11.06 -1.81 13.10
C GLU A 202 -12.23 -2.02 12.13
N MET A 203 -11.98 -2.43 10.89
CA MET A 203 -13.04 -2.86 9.95
C MET A 203 -13.87 -3.99 10.53
N SER A 204 -13.23 -5.00 11.14
CA SER A 204 -13.91 -6.12 11.80
C SER A 204 -14.81 -5.65 12.95
N LYS A 205 -14.35 -4.67 13.74
CA LYS A 205 -15.13 -4.04 14.81
C LYS A 205 -16.32 -3.26 14.24
N VAL A 206 -16.09 -2.39 13.24
CA VAL A 206 -17.14 -1.61 12.56
C VAL A 206 -18.23 -2.53 12.00
N GLY A 207 -17.85 -3.67 11.42
CA GLY A 207 -18.77 -4.72 10.99
C GLY A 207 -19.56 -5.32 12.16
N MET A 208 -18.89 -5.81 13.20
CA MET A 208 -19.54 -6.47 14.34
C MET A 208 -20.58 -5.59 15.05
N TYR A 209 -20.29 -4.31 15.32
CA TYR A 209 -21.20 -3.46 16.09
C TYR A 209 -22.52 -3.20 15.38
N ARG A 210 -22.50 -3.24 14.04
CA ARG A 210 -23.67 -3.06 13.20
C ARG A 210 -24.57 -4.29 13.16
N TYR A 211 -24.00 -5.50 13.32
CA TYR A 211 -24.76 -6.73 13.55
C TYR A 211 -25.41 -6.76 14.94
N THR A 212 -24.82 -6.10 15.94
CA THR A 212 -25.36 -6.03 17.30
C THR A 212 -26.33 -4.86 17.53
N ASP A 213 -26.52 -3.99 16.53
CA ASP A 213 -27.37 -2.79 16.59
C ASP A 213 -27.06 -1.83 17.75
N VAL A 214 -25.78 -1.81 18.18
CA VAL A 214 -25.31 -0.92 19.25
C VAL A 214 -24.66 0.32 18.64
N PRO A 215 -25.20 1.54 18.86
CA PRO A 215 -24.61 2.76 18.33
C PRO A 215 -23.22 3.01 18.93
N ASN A 216 -22.24 3.27 18.06
CA ASN A 216 -20.85 3.53 18.46
C ASN A 216 -20.15 4.49 17.48
N ASN A 217 -19.15 5.21 17.97
CA ASN A 217 -18.37 6.21 17.26
C ASN A 217 -17.00 5.68 16.77
N ILE A 218 -16.82 4.35 16.65
CA ILE A 218 -15.53 3.77 16.21
C ILE A 218 -15.14 4.24 14.81
N PHE A 219 -16.04 4.15 13.84
CA PHE A 219 -15.75 4.58 12.47
C PHE A 219 -15.18 6.01 12.40
N PRO A 220 -15.86 7.05 12.94
CA PRO A 220 -15.30 8.40 12.90
C PRO A 220 -14.01 8.56 13.72
N ILE A 221 -13.82 7.80 14.82
CA ILE A 221 -12.57 7.81 15.58
C ILE A 221 -11.40 7.29 14.74
N VAL A 222 -11.60 6.15 14.06
CA VAL A 222 -10.55 5.54 13.22
C VAL A 222 -10.20 6.47 12.06
N CYS A 223 -11.21 7.03 11.38
CA CYS A 223 -10.97 8.02 10.33
C CYS A 223 -10.20 9.24 10.85
N LEU A 224 -10.51 9.72 12.05
CA LEU A 224 -9.82 10.86 12.65
C LEU A 224 -8.36 10.52 12.96
N VAL A 225 -8.08 9.33 13.50
CA VAL A 225 -6.71 8.85 13.74
C VAL A 225 -5.90 8.79 12.44
N ASP A 226 -6.47 8.19 11.38
CA ASP A 226 -5.79 8.09 10.09
C ASP A 226 -5.55 9.46 9.46
N VAL A 227 -6.55 10.35 9.49
CA VAL A 227 -6.41 11.73 8.97
C VAL A 227 -5.34 12.50 9.73
N ILE A 228 -5.31 12.41 11.07
CA ILE A 228 -4.24 13.03 11.86
C ILE A 228 -2.88 12.45 11.49
N GLY A 229 -2.76 11.12 11.35
CA GLY A 229 -1.51 10.47 10.94
C GLY A 229 -1.04 10.93 9.55
N ILE A 230 -1.96 11.08 8.61
CA ILE A 230 -1.69 11.60 7.25
C ILE A 230 -1.19 13.04 7.34
N LEU A 231 -1.88 13.90 8.10
CA LEU A 231 -1.48 15.30 8.28
C LEU A 231 -0.10 15.41 8.92
N ILE A 232 0.18 14.65 9.98
CA ILE A 232 1.51 14.59 10.62
C ILE A 232 2.57 14.17 9.60
N SER A 233 2.27 13.15 8.78
CA SER A 233 3.19 12.65 7.77
C SER A 233 3.51 13.70 6.70
N ILE A 234 2.48 14.44 6.24
CA ILE A 234 2.62 15.50 5.25
C ILE A 234 3.38 16.70 5.84
N PHE A 235 2.95 17.23 6.97
CA PHE A 235 3.58 18.40 7.59
C PHE A 235 5.00 18.12 8.06
N GLY A 236 5.24 16.94 8.66
CA GLY A 236 6.58 16.50 9.01
C GLY A 236 7.47 16.35 7.77
N GLY A 237 6.92 15.84 6.67
CA GLY A 237 7.65 15.73 5.40
C GLY A 237 8.00 17.09 4.81
N LEU A 238 7.06 18.04 4.81
CA LEU A 238 7.28 19.42 4.36
C LEU A 238 8.35 20.13 5.21
N TYR A 239 8.27 20.00 6.54
CA TYR A 239 9.25 20.60 7.46
C TYR A 239 10.67 20.06 7.21
N LEU A 240 10.81 18.75 7.01
CA LEU A 240 12.12 18.14 6.70
C LEU A 240 12.64 18.60 5.33
N LEU A 241 11.77 18.73 4.34
CA LEU A 241 12.13 19.24 3.01
C LEU A 241 12.63 20.69 3.06
N GLU A 242 11.95 21.58 3.78
CA GLU A 242 12.36 22.98 3.94
C GLU A 242 13.72 23.09 4.64
N ASN A 243 13.91 22.38 5.74
CA ASN A 243 15.16 22.44 6.49
C ASN A 243 16.34 21.74 5.80
N GLN A 244 16.12 20.72 4.96
CA GLN A 244 17.19 20.13 4.15
C GLN A 244 17.60 21.03 3.00
N ALA A 245 16.65 21.71 2.33
CA ALA A 245 16.93 22.57 1.18
C ALA A 245 17.65 23.87 1.56
N GLU A 246 17.53 24.34 2.80
CA GLU A 246 18.21 25.56 3.28
C GLU A 246 19.66 25.33 3.72
N THR A 247 20.05 24.09 4.08
CA THR A 247 21.42 23.76 4.50
C THR A 247 22.42 23.54 3.36
N ASP A 248 21.96 23.44 2.11
CA ASP A 248 22.81 23.23 0.92
C ASP A 248 23.14 24.55 0.16
N ARG A 249 23.03 25.71 0.80
CA ARG A 249 23.52 27.01 0.28
C ARG A 249 24.79 27.46 1.01
#